data_AF-A0A439TYI1-F1
#
_entry.id   AF-A0A439TYI1-F1
#
_cell.length_a   1.000
_cell.length_b   1.000
_cell.length_c   1.000
_cell.angle_alpha   90.00
_cell.angle_beta   90.00
_cell.angle_gamma   90.00
#
_symmetry.space_group_name_H-M   'P 1'
#
loop_
_entity.id
_entity.type
_entity.pdbx_description
1 polymer ?
#
loop_
_entity_poly.entity_id
_entity_poly.type
_entity_poly.pdbx_seq_one_letter_code
_entity_poly.pdbx_strand_id
1 'polypeptide(L)'
;MTAITTAEATVLKSGSVRSDMIIDEIMRKWPATVAVLLDHRMLCVGCPIGTFHSVAEACHEHHVDESLFLADLEAAIQDER
;
A
#
# COMPACT_ATOMS: atom_id res chain seq x y z
N MET A 1 -20.86 -36.45 1.25
CA MET A 1 -21.25 -35.42 2.23
C MET A 1 -20.26 -34.28 2.04
N THR A 2 -20.47 -33.50 0.99
CA THR A 2 -19.48 -32.54 0.47
C THR A 2 -20.23 -31.31 0.05
N ALA A 3 -19.87 -30.16 0.63
CA ALA A 3 -19.80 -28.88 -0.07
C ALA A 3 -19.23 -27.86 0.92
N ILE A 4 -18.00 -27.46 0.63
CA ILE A 4 -17.32 -26.29 1.16
C ILE A 4 -18.18 -25.08 0.77
N THR A 5 -18.55 -24.23 1.72
CA THR A 5 -19.11 -22.90 1.40
C THR A 5 -17.97 -21.90 1.47
N THR A 6 -17.63 -21.36 0.30
CA THR A 6 -16.63 -20.33 0.09
C THR A 6 -17.17 -19.03 0.68
N ALA A 7 -16.55 -18.55 1.76
CA ALA A 7 -16.87 -17.26 2.35
C ALA A 7 -15.93 -16.19 1.78
N GLU A 8 -16.55 -15.28 1.02
CA GLU A 8 -16.19 -13.87 0.84
C GLU A 8 -14.99 -13.55 -0.07
N ALA A 9 -15.28 -13.59 -1.37
CA ALA A 9 -14.60 -12.75 -2.35
C ALA A 9 -14.92 -11.27 -2.06
N THR A 10 -14.05 -10.60 -1.31
CA THR A 10 -14.05 -9.14 -1.17
C THR A 10 -13.97 -8.51 -2.56
N VAL A 11 -14.98 -7.71 -2.87
CA VAL A 11 -15.11 -6.90 -4.08
C VAL A 11 -13.79 -6.15 -4.34
N LEU A 12 -13.08 -6.55 -5.40
CA LEU A 12 -11.94 -5.82 -5.94
C LEU A 12 -12.45 -4.48 -6.50
N LYS A 13 -12.27 -3.40 -5.73
CA LYS A 13 -12.33 -2.04 -6.27
C LYS A 13 -11.09 -1.85 -7.13
N SER A 14 -11.24 -1.81 -8.45
CA SER A 14 -10.16 -1.76 -9.46
C SER A 14 -9.29 -0.50 -9.47
N GLY A 15 -9.10 0.17 -8.33
CA GLY A 15 -8.28 1.36 -8.21
C GLY A 15 -7.81 1.68 -6.78
N SER A 16 -8.05 0.81 -5.79
CA SER A 16 -7.62 1.09 -4.42
C SER A 16 -6.26 0.49 -4.11
N VAL A 17 -5.43 1.25 -3.40
CA VAL A 17 -4.16 0.74 -2.83
C VAL A 17 -4.45 -0.30 -1.74
N ARG A 18 -3.63 -1.34 -1.63
CA ARG A 18 -3.86 -2.47 -0.71
C ARG A 18 -2.59 -2.80 0.08
N SER A 19 -2.78 -3.36 1.27
CA SER A 19 -1.71 -3.74 2.20
C SER A 19 -0.67 -4.72 1.62
N ASP A 20 -1.08 -5.57 0.69
CA ASP A 20 -0.25 -6.60 0.05
C ASP A 20 0.53 -6.07 -1.18
N MET A 21 0.32 -4.82 -1.57
CA MET A 21 1.03 -4.22 -2.70
C MET A 21 2.45 -3.81 -2.31
N ILE A 22 3.38 -3.94 -3.25
CA ILE A 22 4.77 -3.56 -3.08
C ILE A 22 4.90 -2.03 -3.15
N ILE A 23 5.60 -1.46 -2.18
CA ILE A 23 5.84 -0.01 -2.06
C ILE A 23 6.45 0.57 -3.34
N ASP A 24 7.44 -0.09 -3.93
CA ASP A 24 8.09 0.37 -5.17
C ASP A 24 7.11 0.40 -6.37
N GLU A 25 6.21 -0.59 -6.47
CA GLU A 25 5.18 -0.61 -7.52
C GLU A 25 4.18 0.53 -7.35
N ILE A 26 3.78 0.83 -6.11
CA ILE A 26 2.89 1.95 -5.79
C ILE A 26 3.54 3.27 -6.24
N MET A 27 4.79 3.53 -5.86
CA MET A 27 5.50 4.77 -6.22
C MET A 27 5.70 4.91 -7.74
N ARG A 28 5.99 3.81 -8.45
CA ARG A 28 6.12 3.82 -9.92
C ARG A 28 4.80 4.09 -10.63
N LYS A 29 3.70 3.55 -10.09
CA LYS A 29 2.37 3.67 -10.68
C LYS A 29 1.74 5.04 -10.38
N TRP A 30 2.01 5.59 -9.19
CA TRP A 30 1.46 6.85 -8.71
C TRP A 30 2.56 7.70 -8.03
N PRO A 31 3.31 8.51 -8.80
CA PRO A 31 4.44 9.27 -8.27
C PRO A 31 4.08 10.22 -7.11
N ALA A 32 2.85 10.77 -7.06
CA ALA A 32 2.38 11.60 -5.95
C ALA A 32 2.49 10.89 -4.58
N THR A 33 2.43 9.56 -4.54
CA THR A 33 2.55 8.79 -3.28
C THR A 33 3.93 8.91 -2.62
N VAL A 34 4.98 9.30 -3.35
CA VAL A 34 6.32 9.51 -2.78
C VAL A 34 6.29 10.55 -1.65
N ALA A 35 5.46 11.59 -1.77
CA ALA A 35 5.31 12.60 -0.72
C ALA A 35 4.76 11.98 0.59
N VAL A 36 3.74 11.12 0.48
CA VAL A 36 3.16 10.39 1.62
C VAL A 36 4.21 9.54 2.33
N LEU A 37 5.05 8.81 1.56
CA LEU A 37 6.13 8.02 2.14
C LEU A 37 7.13 8.87 2.91
N LEU A 38 7.49 10.04 2.38
CA LEU A 38 8.40 10.97 3.05
C LEU A 38 7.78 11.56 4.33
N ASP A 39 6.50 11.90 4.30
CA ASP A 39 5.76 12.45 5.45
C ASP A 39 5.65 11.44 6.60
N HIS A 40 5.45 10.16 6.27
CA HIS A 40 5.48 9.04 7.22
C HIS A 40 6.90 8.60 7.60
N ARG A 41 7.94 9.27 7.10
CA ARG A 41 9.37 8.95 7.30
C ARG A 41 9.73 7.52 6.92
N MET A 42 9.05 6.96 5.92
CA MET A 42 9.38 5.67 5.35
C MET A 42 10.76 5.74 4.71
N LEU A 43 11.68 4.89 5.16
CA LEU A 43 13.06 4.83 4.65
C LEU A 43 13.16 4.06 3.31
N CYS A 44 12.03 3.63 2.77
CA CYS A 44 11.93 2.82 1.56
C CYS A 44 12.25 3.61 0.28
N VAL A 45 12.20 4.95 0.31
CA VAL A 45 12.46 5.81 -0.86
C VAL A 45 13.96 5.77 -1.22
N GLY A 46 14.30 5.12 -2.34
CA GLY A 46 15.67 5.01 -2.83
C GLY A 46 16.52 3.92 -2.18
N CYS A 47 15.95 3.10 -1.29
CA CYS A 47 16.64 1.95 -0.73
C CYS A 47 16.57 0.77 -1.72
N PRO A 48 17.70 0.11 -2.09
CA PRO A 48 17.68 -1.05 -3.00
C PRO A 48 16.95 -2.28 -2.42
N ILE A 49 16.58 -2.26 -1.13
CA ILE A 49 15.76 -3.29 -0.47
C ILE A 49 14.26 -2.93 -0.55
N GLY A 50 13.91 -1.65 -0.80
CA GLY A 50 12.53 -1.17 -0.84
C GLY A 50 11.67 -1.78 -1.95
N THR A 51 12.28 -2.47 -2.91
CA THR A 51 11.61 -3.27 -3.95
C THR A 51 10.91 -4.53 -3.43
N PHE A 52 11.07 -4.90 -2.16
CA PHE A 52 10.57 -6.18 -1.64
C PHE A 52 9.52 -6.05 -0.53
N HIS A 53 9.25 -4.86 0.01
CA HIS A 53 8.33 -4.72 1.14
C HIS A 53 6.92 -4.41 0.65
N SER A 54 5.96 -5.22 1.09
CA SER A 54 4.55 -4.85 1.05
C SER A 54 4.28 -3.65 1.95
N VAL A 55 3.14 -2.98 1.74
CA VAL A 55 2.70 -1.89 2.63
C VAL A 55 2.60 -2.36 4.08
N ALA A 56 2.06 -3.55 4.32
CA ALA A 56 1.94 -4.11 5.68
C ALA A 56 3.30 -4.32 6.35
N GLU A 57 4.27 -4.90 5.63
CA GLU A 57 5.63 -5.11 6.15
C GLU A 57 6.33 -3.78 6.45
N ALA A 58 6.23 -2.81 5.53
CA ALA A 58 6.81 -1.49 5.73
C ALA A 58 6.19 -0.78 6.94
N CYS A 59 4.87 -0.83 7.10
CA CYS A 59 4.20 -0.22 8.25
C CYS A 59 4.61 -0.88 9.57
N HIS A 60 4.71 -2.21 9.59
CA HIS A 60 5.16 -2.95 10.76
C HIS A 60 6.62 -2.61 11.14
N GLU A 61 7.54 -2.61 10.19
CA GLU A 61 8.96 -2.30 10.44
C GLU A 61 9.18 -0.86 10.91
N HIS A 62 8.44 0.08 10.31
CA HIS A 62 8.57 1.51 10.60
C HIS A 62 7.64 1.99 11.73
N HIS A 63 6.85 1.11 12.33
CA HIS A 63 5.88 1.41 13.40
C HIS A 63 4.89 2.50 12.98
N VAL A 64 4.40 2.41 11.75
CA VAL A 64 3.40 3.31 11.17
C VAL A 64 2.03 2.65 11.23
N ASP A 65 0.98 3.45 11.48
CA ASP A 65 -0.39 2.98 11.39
C ASP A 65 -0.75 2.69 9.93
N GLU A 66 -0.93 1.40 9.63
CA GLU A 66 -1.20 0.92 8.27
C GLU A 66 -2.50 1.50 7.68
N SER A 67 -3.54 1.66 8.52
CA SER A 67 -4.84 2.14 8.05
C SER A 67 -4.78 3.62 7.66
N LEU A 68 -4.10 4.44 8.47
CA LEU A 68 -3.84 5.85 8.16
C LEU A 68 -2.96 5.98 6.91
N PHE A 69 -1.89 5.19 6.82
CA PHE A 69 -0.99 5.23 5.68
C PHE A 69 -1.69 4.86 4.37
N LEU A 70 -2.52 3.81 4.36
CA LEU A 70 -3.33 3.44 3.18
C LEU A 70 -4.33 4.54 2.79
N ALA A 71 -4.95 5.22 3.76
CA ALA A 71 -5.86 6.32 3.49
C ALA A 71 -5.14 7.51 2.85
N ASP A 72 -3.95 7.87 3.35
CA ASP A 72 -3.14 8.96 2.80
C ASP A 72 -2.64 8.63 1.39
N LEU A 73 -2.22 7.39 1.14
CA LEU A 73 -1.85 6.91 -0.20
C LEU A 73 -3.02 7.02 -1.17
N GLU A 74 -4.21 6.57 -0.77
CA GLU A 74 -5.41 6.67 -1.60
C GLU A 74 -5.75 8.14 -1.90
N ALA A 75 -5.67 9.03 -0.92
CA ALA A 75 -5.91 10.45 -1.11
C ALA A 75 -4.94 11.06 -2.13
N ALA A 76 -3.63 10.79 -1.99
CA ALA A 76 -2.62 11.26 -2.94
C ALA A 76 -2.86 10.75 -4.37
N ILE A 77 -3.34 9.51 -4.52
CA ILE A 77 -3.70 8.93 -5.83
C ILE A 77 -4.90 9.64 -6.45
N GLN A 78 -5.91 10.04 -5.66
CA GLN A 78 -7.07 10.75 -6.19
C GLN A 78 -6.75 12.20 -6.57
N ASP A 79 -5.85 12.87 -5.85
CA ASP A 79 -5.46 14.26 -6.12
C ASP A 79 -4.60 14.43 -7.40
N GLU A 80 -3.97 13.35 -7.90
CA GLU A 80 -3.21 13.36 -9.18
C GLU A 80 -4.13 13.28 -10.42
N ARG A 81 -5.43 13.01 -10.24
CA ARG A 81 -6.40 12.77 -11.34
C ARG A 81 -7.23 13.98 -11.72
#